data_AF-A0A6A0B0Z8-F1
#
_entry.id   AF-A0A6A0B0Z8-F1
#
_cell.length_a   1.000
_cell.length_b   1.000
_cell.length_c   1.000
_cell.angle_alpha   90.00
_cell.angle_beta   90.00
_cell.angle_gamma   90.00
#
_symmetry.space_group_name_H-M   'P 1'
#
loop_
_entity.id
_entity.type
_entity.pdbx_description
1 polymer ?
#
loop_
_entity_poly.entity_id
_entity_poly.type
_entity_poly.pdbx_seq_one_letter_code
_entity_poly.pdbx_strand_id
1 'polypeptide(L)'
;MAYEKISGPLGPERMDGLLAMLCATVSNTARGKGRKATPKDFLPQWDRGPKEAMDWQSMLAAAKAMNRRLGGTDLTEGGGDRDHPRRAARHHRDQHR
;
A
#
# COMPACT_ATOMS: atom_id res chain seq x y z
N MET A 1 -0.57 13.30 -23.25
CA MET A 1 -1.07 14.66 -23.01
C MET A 1 0.13 15.60 -22.93
N ALA A 2 0.08 16.78 -23.57
CA ALA A 2 1.25 17.68 -23.65
C ALA A 2 1.63 18.30 -22.28
N TYR A 3 0.67 18.43 -21.36
CA TYR A 3 0.90 18.98 -20.02
C TYR A 3 1.75 18.06 -19.11
N GLU A 4 1.54 16.74 -19.12
CA GLU A 4 2.32 15.80 -18.29
C GLU A 4 3.82 15.76 -18.63
N LYS A 5 4.18 16.01 -19.90
CA LYS A 5 5.58 16.09 -20.34
C LYS A 5 6.30 17.35 -19.86
N ILE A 6 5.56 18.41 -19.52
CA ILE A 6 6.11 19.69 -19.08
C ILE A 6 6.14 19.78 -17.55
N SER A 7 5.11 19.26 -16.87
CA SER A 7 4.95 19.41 -15.41
C SER A 7 5.28 18.17 -14.58
N GLY A 8 5.64 17.04 -15.21
CA GLY A 8 5.69 15.74 -14.55
C GLY A 8 4.28 15.22 -14.22
N PRO A 9 4.15 14.00 -13.63
CA PRO A 9 2.86 13.46 -13.23
C PRO A 9 2.16 14.49 -12.32
N LEU A 10 0.95 14.88 -12.70
CA LEU A 10 0.06 15.73 -11.89
C LEU A 10 -0.49 14.90 -10.72
N GLY A 11 0.40 14.27 -9.96
CA GLY A 11 0.11 13.34 -8.87
C GLY A 11 0.60 13.86 -7.51
N PRO A 12 0.28 13.13 -6.42
CA PRO A 12 0.64 13.49 -5.04
C PRO A 12 2.13 13.83 -4.85
N GLU A 13 3.03 13.13 -5.53
CA GLU A 13 4.48 13.35 -5.47
C GLU A 13 4.89 14.79 -5.83
N ARG A 14 4.19 15.42 -6.79
CA ARG A 14 4.45 16.82 -7.16
C ARG A 14 4.01 17.78 -6.07
N MET A 15 2.89 17.50 -5.40
CA MET A 15 2.40 18.33 -4.30
C MET A 15 3.34 18.27 -3.09
N ASP A 16 3.90 17.11 -2.79
CA ASP A 16 4.90 16.95 -1.73
C ASP A 16 6.17 17.74 -2.03
N GLY A 17 6.65 17.71 -3.28
CA GLY A 17 7.79 18.52 -3.71
C GLY A 17 7.55 20.02 -3.58
N LEU A 18 6.37 20.50 -3.99
CA LEU A 18 5.98 21.91 -3.86
C LEU A 18 5.87 22.34 -2.40
N LEU A 19 5.23 21.51 -1.56
CA LEU A 19 5.10 21.77 -0.13
C LEU A 19 6.46 21.78 0.56
N ALA A 20 7.35 20.85 0.21
CA ALA A 20 8.71 20.79 0.72
C ALA A 20 9.53 22.04 0.39
N MET A 21 9.38 22.60 -0.82
CA MET A 21 10.01 23.87 -1.19
C MET A 21 9.46 25.05 -0.38
N LEU A 22 8.14 25.09 -0.14
CA LEU A 22 7.52 26.12 0.69
C LEU A 22 8.04 26.03 2.13
N CYS A 23 8.06 24.84 2.73
CA CYS A 23 8.57 24.61 4.08
C CYS A 23 10.04 25.02 4.21
N ALA A 24 10.88 24.67 3.22
CA ALA A 24 12.28 25.08 3.20
C ALA A 24 12.43 26.61 3.14
N THR A 25 11.59 27.29 2.36
CA THR A 25 11.56 28.75 2.30
C THR A 25 11.22 29.35 3.66
N VAL A 26 10.10 28.94 4.27
CA VAL A 26 9.64 29.45 5.57
C VAL A 26 10.67 29.19 6.68
N SER A 27 11.21 27.97 6.73
CA SER A 27 12.24 27.60 7.70
C SER A 27 13.50 28.46 7.54
N ASN A 28 13.92 28.72 6.29
CA ASN A 28 15.10 29.52 6.02
C ASN A 28 14.90 31.03 6.22
N THR A 29 13.67 31.54 6.11
CA THR A 29 13.38 32.94 6.42
C THR A 29 13.39 33.21 7.93
N ALA A 30 13.03 32.21 8.74
CA ALA A 30 12.95 32.35 10.19
C ALA A 30 14.22 31.93 10.95
N ARG A 31 15.30 31.53 10.26
CA ARG A 31 16.50 30.97 10.90
C ARG A 31 17.59 32.01 11.20
N GLY A 32 18.37 31.72 12.24
CA GLY A 32 19.66 32.36 12.52
C GLY A 32 20.83 31.74 11.74
N LYS A 33 22.05 31.80 12.32
CA LYS A 33 23.27 31.19 11.74
C LYS A 33 23.23 29.64 11.85
N GLY A 34 23.83 28.92 10.90
CA GLY A 34 23.95 27.44 10.93
C GLY A 34 23.74 26.75 9.56
N ARG A 35 23.22 25.52 9.55
CA ARG A 35 22.79 24.79 8.32
C ARG A 35 21.46 25.31 7.74
N LYS A 36 21.42 25.58 6.43
CA LYS A 36 20.17 25.89 5.70
C LYS A 36 19.34 24.63 5.51
N ALA A 37 18.04 24.73 5.72
CA ALA A 37 17.12 23.65 5.41
C ALA A 37 16.96 23.55 3.89
N THR A 38 16.87 22.34 3.37
CA THR A 38 16.66 22.03 1.95
C THR A 38 15.28 21.39 1.78
N PRO A 39 14.67 21.44 0.58
CA PRO A 39 13.39 20.77 0.36
C PRO A 39 13.41 19.28 0.75
N LYS A 40 14.54 18.59 0.57
CA LYS A 40 14.70 17.18 0.98
C LYS A 40 14.50 16.94 2.48
N ASP A 41 14.72 17.93 3.33
CA ASP A 41 14.48 17.83 4.79
C ASP A 41 12.97 17.77 5.13
N PHE A 42 12.09 18.15 4.20
CA PHE A 42 10.64 18.23 4.39
C PHE A 42 9.84 17.26 3.52
N LEU A 43 10.51 16.48 2.67
CA LEU A 43 9.85 15.47 1.86
C LEU A 43 9.47 14.27 2.74
N PRO A 44 8.18 13.92 2.85
CA PRO A 44 7.77 12.68 3.50
C PRO A 44 8.36 11.47 2.78
N GLN A 45 8.80 10.48 3.56
CA GLN A 45 9.27 9.19 3.04
C GLN A 45 8.07 8.24 2.97
N TRP A 46 7.29 8.33 1.89
CA TRP A 46 6.31 7.32 1.53
C TRP A 46 7.09 6.11 0.98
N ASP A 47 6.74 4.90 1.39
CA ASP A 47 7.50 3.67 1.13
C ASP A 47 8.89 3.58 1.77
N ARG A 48 8.89 3.34 3.09
CA ARG A 48 9.82 2.34 3.64
C ARG A 48 9.25 0.94 3.36
N GLY A 49 9.15 0.57 2.09
CA GLY A 49 9.05 -0.84 1.72
C GLY A 49 10.30 -1.57 2.25
N PRO A 50 10.24 -2.90 2.48
CA PRO A 50 11.44 -3.65 2.84
C PRO A 50 12.57 -3.29 1.86
N LYS A 51 13.76 -2.98 2.41
CA LYS A 51 14.95 -2.56 1.64
C LYS A 51 15.40 -3.59 0.59
N GLU A 52 14.83 -4.78 0.66
CA GLU A 52 15.05 -5.89 -0.26
C GLU A 52 13.70 -6.32 -0.83
N ALA A 53 13.66 -6.55 -2.13
CA ALA A 53 12.51 -7.21 -2.76
C ALA A 53 12.32 -8.56 -2.08
N MET A 54 11.29 -8.72 -1.26
CA MET A 54 10.96 -10.03 -0.70
C MET A 54 10.59 -10.97 -1.84
N ASP A 55 11.11 -12.18 -1.79
CA ASP A 55 10.71 -13.27 -2.68
C ASP A 55 9.18 -13.47 -2.60
N TRP A 56 8.51 -13.63 -3.74
CA TRP A 56 7.05 -13.63 -3.79
C TRP A 56 6.43 -14.77 -2.97
N GLN A 57 7.15 -15.88 -2.85
CA GLN A 57 6.79 -17.03 -2.02
C GLN A 57 6.78 -16.65 -0.53
N SER A 58 7.74 -15.84 -0.09
CA SER A 58 7.83 -15.36 1.29
C SER A 58 6.69 -14.39 1.63
N MET A 59 6.34 -13.51 0.69
CA MET A 59 5.18 -12.62 0.82
C MET A 59 3.87 -13.42 0.90
N LEU A 60 3.71 -14.43 0.04
CA LEU A 60 2.54 -15.29 0.03
C LEU A 60 2.42 -16.09 1.34
N ALA A 61 3.53 -16.63 1.86
CA ALA A 61 3.55 -17.33 3.14
C ALA A 61 3.14 -16.42 4.31
N ALA A 62 3.65 -15.18 4.34
CA ALA A 62 3.25 -14.19 5.34
C ALA A 62 1.76 -13.84 5.25
N ALA A 63 1.23 -13.64 4.04
CA ALA A 63 -0.18 -13.36 3.82
C ALA A 63 -1.08 -14.52 4.30
N LYS A 64 -0.71 -15.78 3.99
CA LYS A 64 -1.44 -16.97 4.46
C LYS A 64 -1.42 -17.10 5.99
N ALA A 65 -0.27 -16.84 6.61
CA ALA A 65 -0.14 -16.87 8.07
C ALA A 65 -1.03 -15.81 8.75
N MET A 66 -1.07 -14.59 8.20
CA MET A 66 -1.95 -13.52 8.70
C MET A 66 -3.43 -13.87 8.50
N ASN A 67 -3.80 -14.39 7.33
CA ASN A 67 -5.19 -14.80 7.04
C ASN A 67 -5.70 -15.82 8.08
N ARG A 68 -4.88 -16.84 8.38
CA ARG A 68 -5.21 -17.84 9.41
C ARG A 68 -5.35 -17.21 10.80
N ARG A 69 -4.45 -16.31 11.19
CA ARG A 69 -4.50 -15.62 12.49
C ARG A 69 -5.77 -14.78 12.65
N LEU A 70 -6.29 -14.26 11.56
CA LEU A 70 -7.53 -13.46 11.52
C LEU A 70 -8.78 -14.32 11.33
N GLY A 71 -8.66 -15.65 11.30
CA GLY A 71 -9.78 -16.59 11.15
C GLY A 71 -10.33 -16.70 9.72
N GLY A 72 -9.59 -16.21 8.71
CA GLY A 72 -9.97 -16.36 7.32
C GLY A 72 -9.51 -17.69 6.71
N THR A 73 -10.23 -18.14 5.68
CA THR A 73 -9.98 -19.39 4.96
C THR A 73 -9.28 -19.11 3.63
N ASP A 74 -8.25 -19.88 3.28
CA ASP A 74 -7.59 -19.82 1.97
C ASP A 74 -8.35 -20.70 0.96
N LEU A 75 -8.81 -20.09 -0.15
CA LEU A 75 -9.62 -20.75 -1.19
C LEU A 75 -8.81 -21.06 -2.47
N THR A 76 -7.49 -20.88 -2.46
CA THR A 76 -6.64 -21.20 -3.62
C THR A 76 -6.58 -22.70 -3.89
N GLU A 77 -6.34 -23.11 -5.16
CA GLU A 77 -6.21 -24.51 -5.65
C GLU A 77 -4.97 -25.27 -5.10
N GLY A 78 -4.59 -24.98 -3.86
CA GLY A 78 -3.51 -25.61 -3.11
C GLY A 78 -3.46 -25.19 -1.64
N GLY A 79 -4.33 -24.26 -1.20
CA GLY A 79 -4.40 -23.74 0.17
C GLY A 79 -5.49 -24.37 1.04
N GLY A 80 -6.19 -25.37 0.52
CA GLY A 80 -7.39 -25.92 1.13
C GLY A 80 -7.16 -26.49 2.53
N ASP A 81 -7.69 -25.78 3.52
CA ASP A 81 -8.15 -26.37 4.77
C ASP A 81 -9.29 -27.34 4.40
N ARG A 82 -8.91 -28.62 4.25
CA ARG A 82 -9.80 -29.69 3.78
C ARG A 82 -10.81 -30.14 4.84
N ASP A 83 -10.82 -29.51 6.02
CA ASP A 83 -11.60 -29.98 7.17
C ASP A 83 -12.88 -29.21 7.44
N HIS A 84 -13.29 -28.25 6.60
CA HIS A 84 -14.61 -27.65 6.73
C HIS A 84 -15.67 -28.44 5.94
N PRO A 85 -16.65 -29.10 6.60
CA PRO A 85 -17.70 -29.80 5.89
C PRO A 85 -18.49 -28.79 5.08
N ARG A 86 -18.46 -28.95 3.76
CA ARG A 86 -19.30 -28.23 2.81
C ARG A 86 -20.73 -28.34 3.30
N ARG A 87 -21.30 -27.23 3.79
CA ARG A 87 -22.74 -27.14 4.07
C ARG A 87 -23.46 -27.50 2.78
N ALA A 88 -24.04 -28.69 2.76
CA ALA A 88 -24.87 -29.17 1.68
C ALA A 88 -25.95 -28.13 1.39
N ALA A 89 -25.93 -27.60 0.17
CA ALA A 89 -27.01 -26.80 -0.36
C ALA A 89 -28.27 -27.68 -0.38
N ARG A 90 -29.18 -27.44 0.57
CA ARG A 90 -30.55 -27.95 0.52
C ARG A 90 -31.26 -27.25 -0.63
N HIS A 91 -31.23 -27.83 -1.82
CA HIS A 91 -32.25 -27.56 -2.83
C HIS A 91 -33.48 -28.41 -2.50
N HIS A 92 -34.39 -27.82 -1.72
CA HIS A 92 -35.74 -28.32 -1.51
C HIS A 92 -36.71 -27.26 -2.04
N ARG A 93 -36.96 -27.30 -3.35
CA ARG A 93 -37.90 -26.43 -4.09
C ARG A 93 -37.97 -26.99 -5.53
N ASP A 94 -39.05 -27.48 -6.13
CA ASP A 94 -40.49 -27.44 -5.88
C ASP A 94 -41.11 -28.78 -6.32
N GLN A 95 -42.01 -29.35 -5.52
CA GLN A 95 -43.13 -30.15 -6.03
C GLN A 95 -44.30 -29.17 -6.21
N HIS A 96 -44.92 -29.15 -7.39
CA HIS A 96 -46.32 -28.82 -7.70
C HIS A 96 -46.46 -28.21 -9.10
N ARG A 97 -46.66 -29.06 -10.11
CA ARG A 97 -47.85 -29.09 -10.99
C ARG A 97 -47.71 -30.14 -12.07
#